data_AF-A0A9D1IML8-F1
#
_entry.id   AF-A0A9D1IML8-F1
#
_cell.length_a   1.000
_cell.length_b   1.000
_cell.length_c   1.000
_cell.angle_alpha   90.00
_cell.angle_beta   90.00
_cell.angle_gamma   90.00
#
_symmetry.space_group_name_H-M   'P 1'
#
loop_
_entity.id
_entity.type
_entity.pdbx_description
1 polymer ?
#
loop_
_entity_poly.entity_id
_entity_poly.type
_entity_poly.pdbx_seq_one_letter_code
_entity_poly.pdbx_strand_id
1 'polypeptide(L)'
;MNQLDQAFDNYMQEVKKLDINGKRKELYDSLMNLGNTIVELAKNDGVELHYLKNREIEDLFNQNLSEDDYLEAMLVYFEMIKNMIGEYLLSK
;
A
#
# COMPACT_ATOMS: atom_id res chain seq x y z
N MET A 1 -22.93 13.54 -9.95
CA MET A 1 -21.90 12.68 -9.35
C MET A 1 -21.60 11.58 -10.34
N ASN A 2 -20.35 11.44 -10.77
CA ASN A 2 -20.00 10.40 -11.75
C ASN A 2 -19.95 9.02 -11.05
N GLN A 3 -19.84 7.94 -11.82
CA GLN A 3 -19.81 6.58 -11.26
C GLN A 3 -18.61 6.32 -10.33
N LEU A 4 -17.48 6.98 -10.59
CA LEU A 4 -16.27 6.92 -9.77
C LEU A 4 -16.46 7.59 -8.41
N ASP A 5 -17.04 8.79 -8.40
CA ASP A 5 -17.36 9.54 -7.18
C ASP A 5 -18.32 8.71 -6.29
N GLN A 6 -19.34 8.08 -6.90
CA GLN A 6 -20.29 7.25 -6.17
C GLN A 6 -19.65 5.97 -5.61
N ALA A 7 -18.74 5.34 -6.36
CA ALA A 7 -17.98 4.19 -5.87
C ALA A 7 -17.06 4.56 -4.71
N PHE A 8 -16.40 5.72 -4.79
CA PHE A 8 -15.54 6.24 -3.73
C PHE A 8 -16.34 6.58 -2.45
N ASP A 9 -17.51 7.21 -2.59
CA ASP A 9 -18.39 7.49 -1.46
C ASP A 9 -18.87 6.21 -0.76
N ASN A 10 -19.26 5.20 -1.54
CA ASN A 10 -19.65 3.89 -1.00
C ASN A 10 -18.48 3.22 -0.25
N TYR A 11 -17.29 3.23 -0.85
CA TYR A 11 -16.07 2.76 -0.21
C TYR A 11 -15.84 3.45 1.14
N MET A 12 -15.88 4.78 1.17
CA MET A 12 -15.68 5.55 2.40
C MET A 12 -16.76 5.29 3.46
N GLN A 13 -18.00 4.99 3.06
CA GLN A 13 -19.04 4.59 3.99
C GLN A 13 -18.74 3.23 4.65
N GLU A 14 -18.21 2.25 3.90
CA GLU A 14 -17.79 0.97 4.48
C GLU A 14 -16.58 1.14 5.40
N VAL A 15 -15.57 1.92 5.00
CA VAL A 15 -14.38 2.20 5.84
C VAL A 15 -14.77 2.85 7.17
N LYS A 16 -15.77 3.73 7.18
CA LYS A 16 -16.26 4.37 8.42
C LYS A 16 -16.88 3.37 9.41
N LYS A 17 -17.40 2.25 8.93
CA LYS A 17 -17.99 1.19 9.78
C LYS A 17 -16.93 0.29 10.42
N LEU A 18 -15.70 0.29 9.90
CA LEU A 18 -14.61 -0.53 10.43
C LEU A 18 -14.13 0.00 11.78
N ASP A 19 -13.76 -0.93 12.66
CA ASP A 19 -12.98 -0.62 13.86
C ASP A 19 -11.53 -0.29 13.50
N ILE A 20 -10.69 -0.01 14.51
CA ILE A 20 -9.30 0.36 14.27
C ILE A 20 -8.51 -0.76 13.57
N ASN A 21 -8.76 -2.02 13.91
CA ASN A 21 -8.06 -3.16 13.32
C ASN A 21 -8.49 -3.37 11.86
N GLY A 22 -9.78 -3.21 11.56
CA GLY A 22 -10.30 -3.23 10.20
C GLY A 22 -9.70 -2.11 9.35
N LYS A 23 -9.61 -0.89 9.88
CA LYS A 23 -8.97 0.23 9.16
C LYS A 23 -7.48 0.00 8.93
N ARG A 24 -6.77 -0.60 9.89
CA ARG A 24 -5.36 -0.96 9.72
C ARG A 24 -5.16 -1.96 8.59
N LYS A 25 -6.01 -2.99 8.55
CA LYS A 25 -6.00 -3.98 7.46
C LYS A 25 -6.32 -3.33 6.11
N GLU A 26 -7.34 -2.49 6.06
CA GLU A 26 -7.75 -1.78 4.85
C GLU A 26 -6.63 -0.87 4.29
N LEU A 27 -5.92 -0.14 5.17
CA LEU A 27 -4.79 0.68 4.77
C LEU A 27 -3.65 -0.17 4.20
N TYR A 28 -3.31 -1.28 4.88
CA TYR A 28 -2.30 -2.22 4.41
C TYR A 28 -2.66 -2.80 3.03
N ASP A 29 -3.88 -3.31 2.87
CA ASP A 29 -4.36 -3.91 1.62
C ASP A 29 -4.36 -2.87 0.49
N SER A 30 -4.75 -1.62 0.78
CA SER A 30 -4.72 -0.52 -0.18
C SER A 30 -3.31 -0.21 -0.67
N LEU A 31 -2.32 -0.18 0.23
CA LEU A 31 -0.91 0.01 -0.13
C LEU A 31 -0.37 -1.16 -0.96
N MET A 32 -0.69 -2.39 -0.57
CA MET A 32 -0.29 -3.58 -1.33
C MET A 32 -0.88 -3.60 -2.73
N ASN A 33 -2.15 -3.22 -2.89
CA ASN A 33 -2.80 -3.11 -4.20
C ASN A 33 -2.11 -2.05 -5.07
N LEU A 34 -1.74 -0.90 -4.49
CA LEU A 34 -1.00 0.14 -5.20
C LEU A 34 0.38 -0.36 -5.65
N GLY A 35 1.13 -1.01 -4.75
CA GLY A 35 2.42 -1.61 -5.08
C GLY A 35 2.32 -2.65 -6.20
N ASN A 36 1.37 -3.58 -6.09
CA ASN A 36 1.13 -4.60 -7.12
C ASN A 36 0.77 -3.99 -8.48
N THR A 37 0.00 -2.90 -8.50
CA THR A 37 -0.33 -2.19 -9.74
C THR A 37 0.93 -1.67 -10.44
N ILE A 38 1.87 -1.09 -9.69
CA ILE A 38 3.14 -0.60 -10.25
C ILE A 38 4.01 -1.76 -10.74
N VAL A 39 4.06 -2.86 -10.01
CA VAL A 39 4.80 -4.07 -10.41
C VAL A 39 4.24 -4.66 -11.70
N GLU A 40 2.91 -4.73 -11.86
CA GLU A 40 2.29 -5.20 -13.09
C GLU A 40 2.58 -4.28 -14.27
N LEU A 41 2.54 -2.95 -14.07
CA LEU A 41 2.90 -1.98 -15.10
C LEU A 41 4.37 -2.13 -15.54
N ALA A 42 5.29 -2.21 -14.58
CA ALA A 42 6.70 -2.40 -14.87
C ALA A 42 6.97 -3.72 -15.61
N LYS A 43 6.33 -4.81 -15.17
CA LYS A 43 6.43 -6.12 -15.85
C LYS A 43 5.94 -6.06 -17.30
N ASN A 44 4.83 -5.38 -17.56
CA ASN A 44 4.27 -5.24 -18.91
C ASN A 44 5.20 -4.42 -19.83
N ASP A 45 5.93 -3.47 -19.26
CA ASP A 45 6.88 -2.61 -19.98
C ASP A 45 8.32 -3.19 -20.00
N GLY A 46 8.56 -4.34 -19.38
CA GLY A 46 9.89 -4.96 -19.29
C GLY A 46 10.87 -4.24 -18.36
N VAL A 47 10.36 -3.45 -17.41
CA VAL A 47 11.14 -2.73 -16.40
C VAL A 47 11.34 -3.62 -15.16
N GLU A 48 12.57 -3.71 -14.68
CA GLU A 48 12.90 -4.38 -13.42
C GLU A 48 12.80 -3.38 -12.25
N LEU A 49 12.06 -3.76 -11.21
CA LEU A 49 11.90 -2.95 -10.00
C LEU A 49 12.63 -3.59 -8.81
N HIS A 50 13.19 -2.77 -7.95
CA HIS A 50 13.81 -3.20 -6.70
C HIS A 50 12.88 -3.02 -5.51
N TYR A 51 12.81 -4.05 -4.67
CA TYR A 51 12.07 -4.03 -3.43
C TYR A 51 13.00 -3.68 -2.27
N LEU A 52 12.54 -2.78 -1.40
CA LEU A 52 13.22 -2.54 -0.13
C LEU A 52 12.96 -3.74 0.79
N LYS A 53 14.03 -4.42 1.20
CA LYS A 53 13.96 -5.36 2.33
C LYS A 53 14.09 -4.57 3.61
N ASN A 54 13.08 -4.63 4.46
CA ASN A 54 13.04 -3.87 5.70
C ASN A 54 12.30 -4.68 6.78
N ARG A 55 12.83 -4.64 8.01
CA ARG A 55 12.41 -5.55 9.10
C ARG A 55 11.05 -5.16 9.66
N GLU A 56 10.72 -3.89 9.62
CA GLU A 56 9.49 -3.31 10.11
C GLU A 56 8.28 -3.84 9.32
N ILE A 57 8.48 -4.20 8.05
CA ILE A 57 7.49 -4.93 7.24
C ILE A 57 7.33 -6.39 7.70
N GLU A 58 8.42 -7.07 8.03
CA GLU A 58 8.39 -8.47 8.45
C GLU A 58 7.66 -8.64 9.79
N ASP A 59 7.77 -7.63 10.65
CA ASP A 59 7.16 -7.62 11.98
C ASP A 59 5.66 -7.28 11.98
N LEU A 60 5.08 -6.83 10.85
CA LEU A 60 3.68 -6.40 10.74
C LEU A 60 2.66 -7.51 11.11
N PHE A 61 3.06 -8.77 11.00
CA PHE A 61 2.22 -9.94 11.31
C PHE A 61 2.45 -10.48 12.74
N ASN A 62 3.27 -9.81 13.55
CA ASN A 62 3.46 -10.17 14.94
C ASN A 62 2.23 -9.81 15.78
N GLN A 63 1.79 -10.72 16.65
CA GLN A 63 0.55 -10.61 17.41
C GLN A 63 0.51 -9.42 18.41
N ASN A 64 1.66 -8.78 18.69
CA ASN A 64 1.82 -7.70 19.66
C ASN A 64 2.31 -6.38 19.02
N LEU A 65 1.98 -6.12 17.76
CA LEU A 65 2.35 -4.90 17.05
C LEU A 65 1.81 -3.66 17.80
N SER A 66 2.69 -2.76 18.22
CA SER A 66 2.28 -1.47 18.77
C SER A 66 1.75 -0.54 17.68
N GLU A 67 1.12 0.57 18.07
CA GLU A 67 0.70 1.59 17.09
C GLU A 67 1.91 2.23 16.40
N ASP A 68 3.03 2.36 17.11
CA ASP A 68 4.27 2.91 16.56
C ASP A 68 4.85 1.96 15.50
N ASP A 69 5.00 0.67 15.83
CA ASP A 69 5.50 -0.36 14.90
C ASP A 69 4.62 -0.43 13.63
N TYR A 70 3.30 -0.30 13.78
CA TYR A 70 2.38 -0.26 12.65
C TYR A 70 2.64 0.95 11.75
N LEU A 71 2.78 2.15 12.34
CA LEU A 71 3.01 3.37 11.58
C LEU A 71 4.39 3.36 10.90
N GLU A 72 5.43 2.87 11.57
CA GLU A 72 6.76 2.69 10.99
C GLU A 72 6.70 1.79 9.75
N ALA A 73 6.06 0.64 9.86
CA ALA A 73 5.93 -0.28 8.73
C ALA A 73 5.09 0.31 7.58
N MET A 74 4.04 1.07 7.88
CA MET A 74 3.26 1.78 6.84
C MET A 74 4.13 2.82 6.11
N LEU A 75 4.98 3.56 6.82
CA LEU A 75 5.92 4.51 6.21
C LEU A 75 6.93 3.81 5.29
N VAL A 76 7.44 2.65 5.70
CA VAL A 76 8.33 1.84 4.86
C VAL A 76 7.62 1.38 3.59
N TYR A 77 6.37 0.90 3.69
CA TYR A 77 5.57 0.54 2.51
C TYR A 77 5.37 1.72 1.56
N PHE A 78 5.05 2.89 2.09
CA PHE A 78 4.92 4.11 1.28
C PHE A 78 6.23 4.45 0.55
N GLU A 79 7.37 4.41 1.23
CA GLU A 79 8.66 4.73 0.62
C GLU A 79 9.07 3.68 -0.42
N MET A 80 8.78 2.40 -0.18
CA MET A 80 8.99 1.34 -1.15
C MET A 80 8.17 1.60 -2.43
N ILE A 81 6.89 1.94 -2.30
CA ILE A 81 6.03 2.25 -3.45
C ILE A 81 6.53 3.48 -4.21
N LYS A 82 6.94 4.54 -3.50
CA LYS A 82 7.53 5.74 -4.12
C LYS A 82 8.78 5.41 -4.92
N ASN A 83 9.66 4.57 -4.38
CA ASN A 83 10.88 4.15 -5.08
C ASN A 83 10.55 3.31 -6.32
N MET A 84 9.62 2.36 -6.23
CA MET A 84 9.15 1.60 -7.40
C MET A 84 8.58 2.50 -8.50
N ILE A 85 7.80 3.53 -8.14
CA ILE A 85 7.30 4.52 -9.10
C ILE A 85 8.47 5.30 -9.72
N GLY A 86 9.43 5.74 -8.91
CA GLY A 86 10.62 6.46 -9.39
C GLY A 86 11.43 5.64 -10.39
N GLU A 87 11.73 4.38 -10.07
CA GLU A 87 12.45 3.47 -10.97
C GLU A 87 11.69 3.22 -12.28
N TYR A 88 10.37 3.01 -12.18
CA TYR A 88 9.53 2.82 -13.36
C TYR A 88 9.55 4.05 -14.29
N LEU A 89 9.46 5.26 -13.73
CA LEU A 89 9.47 6.49 -14.51
C LEU A 89 10.84 6.82 -15.11
N LEU A 90 11.94 6.47 -14.43
CA LEU A 90 13.31 6.70 -14.91
C LEU A 90 13.79 5.65 -15.93
N SER A 91 13.10 4.52 -16.01
CA SER A 91 13.40 3.43 -16.94
C SER A 91 12.65 3.53 -18.28
N LYS A 92 11.81 4.56 -18.45
CA LYS A 92 11.15 4.94 -19.71
C LYS A 92 11.95 5.99 -20.46
#